data_AF-A0A9D8SL57-F1
#
_entry.id   AF-A0A9D8SL57-F1
#
_cell.length_a   1.000
_cell.length_b   1.000
_cell.length_c   1.000
_cell.angle_alpha   90.00
_cell.angle_beta   90.00
_cell.angle_gamma   90.00
#
_symmetry.space_group_name_H-M   'P 1'
#
loop_
_entity.id
_entity.type
_entity.pdbx_description
1 polymer ?
#
loop_
_entity_poly.entity_id
_entity_poly.type
_entity_poly.pdbx_seq_one_letter_code
_entity_poly.pdbx_strand_id
1 'polypeptide(L)'
;LAELFGKTDRTKIFMVAAACFATFLSTFCVTLNNHLPAAACAAAVLYLAMKMILTGEFRHENSFLIGILSMFFVINELPSLSLFACIFIAVALYLPWKTDFRQAVQHVLLWGMGVGVTLAPILATNYIAHDSFRPPYMHRSEGDNWYEYTYETANGREVKSYWQEPKGLDVGEPDRMKYAFHLTFGHHGVFSLTPIWIFSMIGAVMLLRSPDRKLQLFGLMVLGLTALILAFYIMRPLGDRNYGGNTCGLRWTFWLIPLWLCTLFPALEKIEDRPMLWRLALLCLAFSALSVSYPIWNPWTHPWLFNL
;
A
#
# COMPACT_ATOMS: atom_id res chain seq x y z
N LEU A 1 1.77 -16.27 0.43
CA LEU A 1 2.02 -15.51 1.69
C LEU A 1 1.54 -16.28 2.91
N ALA A 2 0.29 -16.76 2.97
CA ALA A 2 -0.19 -17.54 4.12
C ALA A 2 0.68 -18.78 4.42
N GLU A 3 1.00 -19.58 3.41
CA GLU A 3 1.92 -20.74 3.56
C GLU A 3 3.35 -20.36 3.96
N LEU A 4 3.79 -19.15 3.65
CA LEU A 4 5.16 -18.71 3.91
C LEU A 4 5.35 -18.25 5.37
N PHE A 5 4.30 -17.68 5.97
CA PHE A 5 4.38 -17.04 7.29
C PHE A 5 3.57 -17.76 8.38
N GLY A 6 2.49 -18.44 8.03
CA GLY A 6 1.59 -19.07 8.99
C GLY A 6 2.06 -20.45 9.44
N LYS A 7 2.00 -20.72 10.74
CA LYS A 7 2.34 -22.02 11.33
C LYS A 7 1.16 -22.97 11.45
N THR A 8 -0.05 -22.45 11.61
CA THR A 8 -1.26 -23.27 11.82
C THR A 8 -2.29 -23.01 10.73
N ASP A 9 -3.03 -24.05 10.34
CA ASP A 9 -4.07 -23.92 9.30
C ASP A 9 -5.15 -22.91 9.68
N ARG A 10 -5.49 -22.84 10.98
CA ARG A 10 -6.48 -21.91 11.49
C ARG A 10 -6.09 -20.44 11.25
N THR A 11 -4.83 -20.09 11.51
CA THR A 11 -4.32 -18.73 11.26
C THR A 11 -4.14 -18.44 9.78
N LYS A 12 -3.75 -19.44 8.97
CA LYS A 12 -3.70 -19.31 7.50
C LYS A 12 -5.08 -19.04 6.91
N ILE A 13 -6.10 -19.80 7.31
CA ILE A 13 -7.49 -19.61 6.90
C ILE A 13 -7.97 -18.22 7.33
N PHE A 14 -7.67 -17.79 8.57
CA PHE A 14 -8.01 -16.46 9.05
C PHE A 14 -7.41 -15.36 8.16
N MET A 15 -6.11 -15.45 7.84
CA MET A 15 -5.42 -14.46 7.00
C MET A 15 -5.99 -14.42 5.58
N VAL A 16 -6.29 -15.58 4.98
CA VAL A 16 -6.93 -15.66 3.66
C VAL A 16 -8.33 -15.06 3.69
N ALA A 17 -9.13 -15.38 4.71
CA ALA A 17 -10.44 -14.78 4.90
C ALA A 17 -10.34 -13.26 5.07
N ALA A 18 -9.36 -12.77 5.83
CA ALA A 18 -9.10 -11.35 5.97
C ALA A 18 -8.75 -10.70 4.62
N ALA A 19 -7.85 -11.30 3.85
CA ALA A 19 -7.45 -10.80 2.54
C ALA A 19 -8.63 -10.69 1.56
N CYS A 20 -9.51 -11.70 1.56
CA CYS A 20 -10.67 -11.76 0.65
C CYS A 20 -11.82 -10.83 1.08
N PHE A 21 -12.13 -10.77 2.38
CA PHE A 21 -13.38 -10.19 2.86
C PHE A 21 -13.23 -8.97 3.75
N ALA A 22 -12.05 -8.69 4.30
CA ALA A 22 -11.85 -7.67 5.31
C ALA A 22 -10.87 -6.58 4.89
N THR A 23 -10.64 -6.43 3.58
CA THR A 23 -9.82 -5.34 3.03
C THR A 23 -10.61 -4.56 1.99
N PHE A 24 -10.38 -3.26 1.91
CA PHE A 24 -11.00 -2.40 0.87
C PHE A 24 -10.50 -2.71 -0.55
N LEU A 25 -9.50 -3.58 -0.72
CA LEU A 25 -9.06 -3.99 -2.05
C LEU A 25 -10.21 -4.62 -2.84
N SER A 26 -11.04 -5.45 -2.19
CA SER A 26 -12.16 -6.11 -2.86
C SER A 26 -13.22 -5.11 -3.36
N THR A 27 -13.44 -4.02 -2.64
CA THR A 27 -14.33 -2.93 -3.07
C THR A 27 -13.85 -2.27 -4.36
N PHE A 28 -12.54 -2.20 -4.58
CA PHE A 28 -11.95 -1.58 -5.77
C PHE A 28 -11.99 -2.51 -6.99
N CYS A 29 -12.40 -3.77 -6.86
CA CYS A 29 -12.47 -4.71 -7.99
C CYS A 29 -13.54 -4.34 -9.02
N VAL A 30 -14.49 -3.49 -8.67
CA VAL A 30 -15.58 -3.05 -9.57
C VAL A 30 -15.20 -1.83 -10.43
N THR A 31 -13.99 -1.29 -10.28
CA THR A 31 -13.53 -0.10 -11.04
C THR A 31 -12.10 -0.27 -11.55
N LEU A 32 -11.77 0.41 -12.66
CA LEU A 32 -10.38 0.55 -13.08
C LEU A 32 -9.68 1.56 -12.17
N ASN A 33 -8.62 1.10 -11.50
CA ASN A 33 -7.85 1.91 -10.56
C ASN A 33 -6.40 1.41 -10.48
N ASN A 34 -5.53 2.26 -9.94
CA ASN A 34 -4.10 2.00 -9.73
C ASN A 34 -3.80 1.27 -8.39
N HIS A 35 -4.66 1.40 -7.38
CA HIS A 35 -4.45 0.82 -6.05
C HIS A 35 -4.40 -0.72 -6.05
N LEU A 36 -5.29 -1.35 -6.82
CA LEU A 36 -5.36 -2.81 -6.94
C LEU A 36 -4.10 -3.43 -7.56
N PRO A 37 -3.65 -3.00 -8.76
CA PRO A 37 -2.39 -3.46 -9.33
C PRO A 37 -1.20 -3.24 -8.39
N ALA A 38 -1.15 -2.10 -7.69
CA ALA A 38 -0.09 -1.81 -6.73
C ALA A 38 -0.09 -2.80 -5.56
N ALA A 39 -1.24 -3.07 -4.94
CA ALA A 39 -1.34 -4.03 -3.83
C ALA A 39 -1.04 -5.47 -4.28
N ALA A 40 -1.50 -5.88 -5.46
CA ALA A 40 -1.20 -7.20 -6.02
C ALA A 40 0.31 -7.39 -6.27
N CYS A 41 0.96 -6.39 -6.86
CA CYS A 41 2.39 -6.42 -7.11
C CYS A 41 3.20 -6.32 -5.81
N ALA A 42 2.77 -5.52 -4.82
CA ALA A 42 3.38 -5.51 -3.49
C ALA A 42 3.31 -6.90 -2.82
N ALA A 43 2.18 -7.61 -2.93
CA ALA A 43 2.04 -8.97 -2.42
C ALA A 43 2.97 -9.97 -3.13
N ALA A 44 3.06 -9.88 -4.46
CA ALA A 44 3.92 -10.76 -5.26
C ALA A 44 5.41 -10.51 -5.01
N VAL A 45 5.83 -9.23 -4.96
CA VAL A 45 7.20 -8.85 -4.63
C VAL A 45 7.55 -9.28 -3.21
N LEU A 46 6.65 -9.05 -2.24
CA LEU A 46 6.86 -9.50 -0.87
C LEU A 46 7.03 -11.02 -0.80
N TYR A 47 6.19 -11.79 -1.51
CA TYR A 47 6.30 -13.24 -1.56
C TYR A 47 7.65 -13.69 -2.15
N LEU A 48 8.04 -13.17 -3.32
CA LEU A 48 9.28 -13.55 -3.98
C LEU A 48 10.51 -13.19 -3.15
N ALA A 49 10.57 -11.95 -2.64
CA ALA A 49 11.68 -11.47 -1.83
C ALA A 49 11.79 -12.25 -0.52
N MET A 50 10.68 -12.45 0.19
CA MET A 50 10.69 -13.21 1.45
C MET A 50 10.99 -14.68 1.23
N LYS A 51 10.51 -15.29 0.14
CA LYS A 51 10.89 -16.66 -0.22
C LYS A 51 12.40 -16.77 -0.40
N MET A 52 13.01 -15.89 -1.21
CA MET A 52 14.46 -15.85 -1.40
C MET A 52 15.23 -15.65 -0.09
N ILE A 53 14.76 -14.72 0.76
CA ILE A 53 15.43 -14.40 2.03
C ILE A 53 15.32 -15.57 3.03
N LEU A 54 14.15 -16.20 3.13
CA LEU A 54 13.90 -17.27 4.11
C LEU A 54 14.53 -18.59 3.68
N THR A 55 14.38 -19.02 2.42
CA THR A 55 14.94 -20.29 1.95
C THR A 55 16.43 -20.18 1.59
N GLY A 56 16.92 -18.98 1.26
CA GLY A 56 18.26 -18.77 0.74
C GLY A 56 18.42 -19.22 -0.72
N GLU A 57 17.32 -19.53 -1.42
CA GLU A 57 17.34 -19.91 -2.83
C GLU A 57 17.24 -18.67 -3.72
N PHE A 58 18.35 -18.32 -4.37
CA PHE A 58 18.42 -17.18 -5.26
C PHE A 58 18.31 -17.62 -6.72
N ARG A 59 17.16 -17.36 -7.33
CA ARG A 59 16.92 -17.62 -8.76
C ARG A 59 16.97 -16.32 -9.54
N HIS A 60 17.71 -16.31 -10.65
CA HIS A 60 17.82 -15.15 -11.54
C HIS A 60 16.46 -14.63 -12.01
N GLU A 61 15.55 -15.54 -12.36
CA GLU A 61 14.16 -15.27 -12.74
C GLU A 61 13.44 -14.42 -11.69
N ASN A 62 13.64 -14.73 -10.40
CA ASN A 62 12.99 -14.00 -9.31
C ASN A 62 13.52 -12.57 -9.20
N SER A 63 14.82 -12.33 -9.39
CA SER A 63 15.38 -10.98 -9.35
C SER A 63 14.85 -10.10 -10.50
N PHE A 64 14.78 -10.67 -11.71
CA PHE A 64 14.20 -9.98 -12.86
C PHE A 64 12.71 -9.67 -12.63
N LEU A 65 11.94 -10.65 -12.15
CA LEU A 65 10.51 -10.50 -11.87
C LEU A 65 10.23 -9.52 -10.73
N ILE A 66 11.04 -9.54 -9.66
CA ILE A 66 11.00 -8.52 -8.60
C ILE A 66 11.24 -7.14 -9.21
N GLY A 67 12.18 -6.99 -10.14
CA GLY A 67 12.40 -5.72 -10.83
C GLY A 67 11.18 -5.20 -11.58
N ILE A 68 10.53 -6.05 -12.38
CA ILE A 68 9.31 -5.70 -13.10
C ILE A 68 8.21 -5.30 -12.13
N LEU A 69 7.86 -6.20 -11.21
CA LEU A 69 6.72 -6.02 -10.32
C LEU A 69 6.94 -4.85 -9.34
N SER A 70 8.18 -4.66 -8.89
CA SER A 70 8.50 -3.60 -7.94
C SER A 70 8.39 -2.21 -8.57
N MET A 71 8.88 -2.05 -9.79
CA MET A 71 8.69 -0.80 -10.52
C MET A 71 7.22 -0.59 -10.92
N PHE A 72 6.50 -1.66 -11.27
CA PHE A 72 5.09 -1.55 -11.63
C PHE A 72 4.23 -1.07 -10.47
N PHE A 73 4.46 -1.56 -9.25
CA PHE A 73 3.72 -1.03 -8.10
C PHE A 73 4.11 0.42 -7.78
N VAL A 74 5.35 0.84 -8.00
CA VAL A 74 5.80 2.24 -7.80
C VAL A 74 5.13 3.20 -8.79
N ILE A 75 5.00 2.82 -10.06
CA ILE A 75 4.32 3.65 -11.06
C ILE A 75 2.84 3.80 -10.74
N ASN A 76 2.22 2.76 -10.19
CA ASN A 76 0.83 2.81 -9.75
C ASN A 76 0.65 3.57 -8.43
N GLU A 77 1.62 3.50 -7.51
CA GLU A 77 1.56 4.14 -6.18
C GLU A 77 2.90 4.76 -5.81
N LEU A 78 3.14 6.02 -6.15
CA LEU A 78 4.45 6.67 -5.94
C LEU A 78 5.05 6.48 -4.52
N PRO A 79 4.30 6.61 -3.41
CA PRO A 79 4.87 6.44 -2.06
C PRO A 79 5.46 5.06 -1.81
N SER A 80 5.05 4.04 -2.56
CA SER A 80 5.57 2.69 -2.47
C SER A 80 7.03 2.57 -2.92
N LEU A 81 7.62 3.61 -3.53
CA LEU A 81 9.07 3.71 -3.75
C LEU A 81 9.86 3.41 -2.46
N SER A 82 9.28 3.71 -1.30
CA SER A 82 9.81 3.31 0.01
C SER A 82 9.96 1.80 0.18
N LEU A 83 8.96 0.99 -0.20
CA LEU A 83 9.04 -0.47 -0.18
C LEU A 83 10.04 -1.00 -1.22
N PHE A 84 10.05 -0.42 -2.42
CA PHE A 84 11.05 -0.74 -3.44
C PHE A 84 12.47 -0.59 -2.86
N ALA A 85 12.74 0.55 -2.21
CA ALA A 85 14.02 0.82 -1.59
C ALA A 85 14.33 -0.15 -0.43
N CYS A 86 13.36 -0.44 0.44
CA CYS A 86 13.55 -1.39 1.54
C CYS A 86 13.91 -2.79 1.05
N ILE A 87 13.21 -3.30 0.03
CA ILE A 87 13.48 -4.63 -0.54
C ILE A 87 14.83 -4.61 -1.26
N PHE A 88 15.15 -3.52 -1.96
CA PHE A 88 16.43 -3.38 -2.66
C PHE A 88 17.58 -3.44 -1.68
N ILE A 89 17.52 -2.66 -0.62
CA ILE A 89 18.52 -2.66 0.45
C ILE A 89 18.57 -4.05 1.11
N ALA A 90 17.43 -4.65 1.46
CA ALA A 90 17.41 -5.96 2.12
C ALA A 90 18.05 -7.05 1.27
N VAL A 91 17.71 -7.15 -0.01
CA VAL A 91 18.24 -8.16 -0.93
C VAL A 91 19.69 -7.86 -1.30
N ALA A 92 20.03 -6.60 -1.61
CA ALA A 92 21.40 -6.21 -1.97
C ALA A 92 22.39 -6.38 -0.81
N LEU A 93 21.94 -6.14 0.43
CA LEU A 93 22.76 -6.41 1.62
C LEU A 93 22.79 -7.90 1.97
N TYR A 94 21.79 -8.71 1.60
CA TYR A 94 21.74 -10.14 1.92
C TYR A 94 22.49 -11.01 0.90
N LEU A 95 22.46 -10.64 -0.39
CA LEU A 95 23.09 -11.37 -1.49
C LEU A 95 24.60 -11.67 -1.27
N PRO A 96 25.45 -10.70 -0.87
CA PRO A 96 26.89 -10.94 -0.71
C PRO A 96 27.25 -11.93 0.40
N TRP A 97 26.35 -12.15 1.36
CA TRP A 97 26.57 -13.11 2.46
C TRP A 97 26.23 -14.54 2.07
N LYS A 98 25.51 -14.73 0.95
CA LYS A 98 25.00 -16.03 0.52
C LYS A 98 25.48 -16.46 -0.85
N THR A 99 26.01 -15.52 -1.63
CA THR A 99 26.45 -15.73 -3.00
C THR A 99 27.78 -15.03 -3.23
N ASP A 100 28.57 -15.52 -4.19
CA ASP A 100 29.80 -14.83 -4.59
C ASP A 100 29.49 -13.45 -5.19
N PHE A 101 30.45 -12.52 -5.10
CA PHE A 101 30.29 -11.14 -5.59
C PHE A 101 29.76 -11.06 -7.03
N ARG A 102 30.25 -11.94 -7.93
CA ARG A 102 29.80 -11.99 -9.32
C ARG A 102 28.31 -12.33 -9.44
N GLN A 103 27.82 -13.27 -8.64
CA GLN A 103 26.41 -13.66 -8.63
C GLN A 103 25.55 -12.54 -8.03
N ALA A 104 26.00 -11.92 -6.94
CA ALA A 104 25.31 -10.76 -6.36
C ALA A 104 25.14 -9.63 -7.39
N VAL A 105 26.19 -9.31 -8.16
CA VAL A 105 26.12 -8.33 -9.25
C VAL A 105 25.12 -8.76 -10.33
N GLN A 106 25.09 -10.03 -10.73
CA GLN A 106 24.12 -10.53 -11.72
C GLN A 106 22.67 -10.34 -11.25
N HIS A 107 22.37 -10.64 -9.97
CA HIS A 107 21.04 -10.43 -9.42
C HIS A 107 20.63 -8.94 -9.42
N VAL A 108 21.54 -8.03 -9.07
CA VAL A 108 21.29 -6.58 -9.11
C VAL A 108 21.06 -6.11 -10.55
N LEU A 109 21.85 -6.58 -11.52
CA LEU A 109 21.67 -6.25 -12.93
C LEU A 109 20.33 -6.78 -13.48
N LEU A 110 19.96 -8.01 -13.14
CA LEU A 110 18.67 -8.60 -13.53
C LEU A 110 17.50 -7.82 -12.96
N TRP A 111 17.59 -7.40 -11.69
CA TRP A 111 16.61 -6.48 -11.12
C TRP A 111 16.54 -5.18 -11.93
N GLY A 112 17.68 -4.51 -12.14
CA GLY A 112 17.74 -3.26 -12.91
C GLY A 112 17.14 -3.39 -14.31
N MET A 113 17.37 -4.51 -14.99
CA MET A 113 16.73 -4.80 -16.28
C MET A 113 15.20 -4.93 -16.15
N GLY A 114 14.71 -5.64 -15.14
CA GLY A 114 13.28 -5.75 -14.86
C GLY A 114 12.63 -4.38 -14.56
N VAL A 115 13.32 -3.52 -13.82
CA VAL A 115 12.90 -2.12 -13.60
C VAL A 115 12.80 -1.39 -14.93
N GLY A 116 13.82 -1.50 -15.78
CA GLY A 116 13.85 -0.89 -17.10
C GLY A 116 12.68 -1.30 -18.00
N VAL A 117 12.29 -2.57 -17.97
CA VAL A 117 11.13 -3.09 -18.73
C VAL A 117 9.83 -2.37 -18.37
N THR A 118 9.69 -1.88 -17.14
CA THR A 118 8.47 -1.20 -16.69
C THR A 118 8.58 0.32 -16.75
N LEU A 119 9.74 0.85 -16.39
CA LEU A 119 9.99 2.30 -16.35
C LEU A 119 10.12 2.91 -17.75
N ALA A 120 10.76 2.21 -18.69
CA ALA A 120 10.97 2.76 -20.03
C ALA A 120 9.65 2.99 -20.79
N PRO A 121 8.68 2.05 -20.81
CA PRO A 121 7.39 2.29 -21.46
C PRO A 121 6.62 3.46 -20.87
N ILE A 122 6.57 3.62 -19.54
CA ILE A 122 5.82 4.73 -18.94
C ILE A 122 6.46 6.09 -19.23
N LEU A 123 7.80 6.18 -19.25
CA LEU A 123 8.50 7.40 -19.62
C LEU A 123 8.30 7.72 -21.10
N ALA A 124 8.37 6.71 -21.96
CA ALA A 124 8.15 6.87 -23.40
C ALA A 124 6.72 7.31 -23.71
N THR A 125 5.71 6.66 -23.12
CA THR A 125 4.31 7.04 -23.36
C THR A 125 3.98 8.41 -22.79
N ASN A 126 4.50 8.77 -21.61
CA ASN A 126 4.34 10.12 -21.08
C ASN A 126 4.95 11.17 -22.01
N TYR A 127 6.17 10.92 -22.51
CA TYR A 127 6.84 11.83 -23.43
C TYR A 127 6.09 11.97 -24.76
N ILE A 128 5.66 10.85 -25.36
CA ILE A 128 4.90 10.86 -26.62
C ILE A 128 3.58 11.62 -26.45
N ALA A 129 2.89 11.46 -25.32
CA ALA A 129 1.57 12.05 -25.11
C ALA A 129 1.62 13.52 -24.67
N HIS A 130 2.66 13.94 -23.94
CA HIS A 130 2.65 15.24 -23.25
C HIS A 130 3.94 16.06 -23.42
N ASP A 131 4.92 15.60 -24.21
CA ASP A 131 6.25 16.20 -24.35
C ASP A 131 6.94 16.44 -22.99
N SER A 132 6.65 15.55 -22.02
CA SER A 132 7.13 15.62 -20.65
C SER A 132 7.39 14.23 -20.11
N PHE A 133 8.54 14.03 -19.45
CA PHE A 133 8.83 12.82 -18.68
C PHE A 133 8.13 12.81 -17.32
N ARG A 134 7.68 13.97 -16.83
CA ARG A 134 6.89 14.05 -15.60
C ARG A 134 5.47 13.56 -15.91
N PRO A 135 4.91 12.64 -15.12
CA PRO A 135 3.54 12.23 -15.32
C PRO A 135 2.57 13.39 -15.07
N PRO A 136 1.40 13.44 -15.73
CA PRO A 136 0.45 14.56 -15.63
C PRO A 136 0.11 14.97 -14.19
N TYR A 137 -0.01 14.01 -13.27
CA TYR A 137 -0.34 14.30 -11.87
C TYR A 137 0.74 15.04 -11.08
N MET A 138 1.97 15.12 -11.60
CA MET A 138 3.07 15.88 -11.00
C MET A 138 3.08 17.35 -11.43
N HIS A 139 2.27 17.75 -12.42
CA HIS A 139 2.13 19.13 -12.87
C HIS A 139 1.09 19.85 -12.00
N ARG A 140 1.53 20.22 -10.79
CA ARG A 140 0.72 20.88 -9.73
C ARG A 140 1.42 22.09 -9.10
N SER A 141 2.47 22.60 -9.73
CA SER A 141 3.23 23.77 -9.26
C SER A 141 2.75 25.05 -9.94
N GLU A 142 2.99 26.19 -9.30
CA GLU A 142 2.69 27.49 -9.90
C GLU A 142 3.38 27.64 -11.26
N GLY A 143 2.63 28.08 -12.28
CA GLY A 143 3.10 28.16 -13.67
C GLY A 143 3.19 26.83 -14.44
N ASP A 144 2.92 25.69 -13.77
CA ASP A 144 2.96 24.34 -14.35
C ASP A 144 1.87 23.46 -13.71
N ASN A 145 0.67 24.03 -13.52
CA ASN A 145 -0.47 23.33 -12.91
C ASN A 145 -1.49 22.95 -13.99
N TRP A 146 -1.46 21.69 -14.42
CA TRP A 146 -2.35 21.21 -15.48
C TRP A 146 -3.79 20.96 -15.00
N TYR A 147 -4.03 21.05 -13.69
CA TYR A 147 -5.36 20.90 -13.11
C TYR A 147 -6.11 22.22 -13.03
N GLU A 148 -5.43 23.36 -13.20
CA GLU A 148 -6.03 24.69 -13.24
C GLU A 148 -6.19 25.12 -14.71
N TYR A 149 -7.39 24.94 -15.26
CA TYR A 149 -7.69 25.32 -16.63
C TYR A 149 -9.12 25.84 -16.76
N THR A 150 -9.35 26.60 -17.82
CA THR A 150 -10.66 27.12 -18.18
C THR A 150 -10.95 26.78 -19.63
N TYR A 151 -12.19 26.38 -19.93
CA TYR A 151 -12.62 26.05 -21.28
C TYR A 151 -14.01 26.61 -21.56
N GLU A 152 -14.30 26.91 -22.83
CA GLU A 152 -15.59 27.41 -23.28
C GLU A 152 -16.45 26.25 -23.80
N THR A 153 -17.71 26.16 -23.37
CA THR A 153 -18.66 25.17 -23.88
C THR A 153 -19.27 25.64 -25.20
N ALA A 154 -19.88 24.72 -25.96
CA ALA A 154 -20.46 25.01 -27.28
C ALA A 154 -21.53 26.13 -27.32
N ASN A 155 -22.07 26.53 -26.17
CA ASN A 155 -23.04 27.61 -26.00
C ASN A 155 -22.41 28.92 -25.49
N GLY A 156 -21.08 29.06 -25.54
CA GLY A 156 -20.36 30.28 -25.16
C GLY A 156 -20.16 30.49 -23.66
N ARG A 157 -20.41 29.46 -22.84
CA ARG A 157 -20.22 29.56 -21.39
C ARG A 157 -18.81 29.15 -21.02
N GLU A 158 -18.12 30.04 -20.30
CA GLU A 158 -16.83 29.76 -19.69
C GLU A 158 -17.00 28.84 -18.47
N VAL A 159 -16.24 27.74 -18.43
CA VAL A 159 -16.24 26.74 -17.36
C VAL A 159 -14.82 26.58 -16.83
N LYS A 160 -14.66 26.82 -15.52
CA LYS A 160 -13.42 26.60 -14.78
C LYS A 160 -13.29 25.15 -14.33
N SER A 161 -12.06 24.66 -14.26
CA SER A 161 -11.77 23.32 -13.74
C SER A 161 -12.12 23.23 -12.24
N TYR A 162 -12.46 22.02 -11.80
CA TYR A 162 -12.81 21.73 -10.39
C TYR A 162 -11.71 22.17 -9.40
N TRP A 163 -10.43 22.03 -9.78
CA TRP A 163 -9.30 22.30 -8.90
C TRP A 163 -8.99 23.79 -8.72
N GLN A 164 -9.59 24.69 -9.51
CA GLN A 164 -9.54 26.12 -9.21
C GLN A 164 -10.42 26.48 -8.00
N GLU A 165 -11.49 25.71 -7.74
CA GLU A 165 -12.44 25.94 -6.65
C GLU A 165 -12.82 24.59 -5.99
N PRO A 166 -11.88 23.89 -5.31
CA PRO A 166 -12.10 22.56 -4.76
C PRO A 166 -13.16 22.59 -3.65
N LYS A 167 -13.87 21.47 -3.47
CA LYS A 167 -15.01 21.37 -2.54
C LYS A 167 -14.87 20.18 -1.59
N GLY A 168 -15.57 20.26 -0.46
CA GLY A 168 -15.60 19.18 0.53
C GLY A 168 -14.22 18.85 1.07
N LEU A 169 -13.86 17.56 1.05
CA LEU A 169 -12.56 17.09 1.53
C LEU A 169 -11.37 17.63 0.74
N ASP A 170 -11.55 17.98 -0.54
CA ASP A 170 -10.48 18.47 -1.40
C ASP A 170 -10.05 19.90 -1.07
N VAL A 171 -10.80 20.62 -0.21
CA VAL A 171 -10.34 21.87 0.42
C VAL A 171 -9.16 21.59 1.37
N GLY A 172 -9.12 20.38 1.93
CA GLY A 172 -8.12 19.94 2.88
C GLY A 172 -8.45 20.27 4.34
N GLU A 173 -8.05 19.40 5.26
CA GLU A 173 -8.21 19.60 6.70
C GLU A 173 -7.15 20.58 7.25
N PRO A 174 -7.52 21.75 7.81
CA PRO A 174 -6.57 22.71 8.35
C PRO A 174 -5.75 22.18 9.52
N ASP A 175 -6.36 21.40 10.41
CA ASP A 175 -5.69 20.88 11.61
C ASP A 175 -5.02 19.53 11.36
N ARG A 176 -3.68 19.50 11.46
CA ARG A 176 -2.89 18.28 11.26
C ARG A 176 -3.20 17.17 12.27
N MET A 177 -3.56 17.51 13.50
CA MET A 177 -3.87 16.53 14.54
C MET A 177 -5.24 15.90 14.29
N LYS A 178 -6.23 16.72 13.91
CA LYS A 178 -7.53 16.24 13.46
C LYS A 178 -7.40 15.37 12.21
N TYR A 179 -6.54 15.77 11.27
CA TYR A 179 -6.20 14.97 10.10
C TYR A 179 -5.60 13.61 10.48
N ALA A 180 -4.58 13.59 11.34
CA ALA A 180 -3.93 12.38 11.83
C ALA A 180 -4.91 11.43 12.55
N PHE A 181 -5.81 11.98 13.37
CA PHE A 181 -6.85 11.21 14.02
C PHE A 181 -7.79 10.54 13.01
N HIS A 182 -8.28 11.30 12.02
CA HIS A 182 -9.17 10.77 10.99
C HIS A 182 -8.49 9.85 9.97
N LEU A 183 -7.17 9.86 9.85
CA LEU A 183 -6.39 8.84 9.12
C LEU A 183 -6.25 7.51 9.90
N THR A 184 -6.38 7.53 11.23
CA THR A 184 -6.10 6.37 12.09
C THR A 184 -7.37 5.77 12.70
N PHE A 185 -8.12 6.54 13.49
CA PHE A 185 -9.28 6.09 14.28
C PHE A 185 -10.59 6.80 13.96
N GLY A 186 -10.55 7.89 13.19
CA GLY A 186 -11.76 8.62 12.80
C GLY A 186 -12.41 8.08 11.53
N HIS A 187 -13.12 8.93 10.78
CA HIS A 187 -14.00 8.51 9.68
C HIS A 187 -13.29 7.82 8.49
N HIS A 188 -12.07 8.20 8.12
CA HIS A 188 -11.25 7.48 7.11
C HIS A 188 -10.19 6.59 7.77
N GLY A 189 -10.35 6.30 9.06
CA GLY A 189 -9.31 5.70 9.87
C GLY A 189 -9.03 4.26 9.50
N VAL A 190 -7.75 3.92 9.32
CA VAL A 190 -7.32 2.55 9.01
C VAL A 190 -7.82 1.55 10.08
N PHE A 191 -7.80 1.92 11.36
CA PHE A 191 -8.21 1.04 12.45
C PHE A 191 -9.72 1.03 12.71
N SER A 192 -10.39 2.15 12.52
CA SER A 192 -11.85 2.26 12.69
C SER A 192 -12.60 1.57 11.56
N LEU A 193 -12.15 1.74 10.31
CA LEU A 193 -12.75 1.08 9.17
C LEU A 193 -12.33 -0.37 9.02
N THR A 194 -11.19 -0.78 9.56
CA THR A 194 -10.69 -2.16 9.45
C THR A 194 -9.98 -2.60 10.74
N PRO A 195 -10.73 -2.90 11.83
CA PRO A 195 -10.15 -3.21 13.14
C PRO A 195 -9.19 -4.40 13.19
N ILE A 196 -9.20 -5.31 12.20
CA ILE A 196 -8.21 -6.40 12.14
C ILE A 196 -6.77 -5.89 12.12
N TRP A 197 -6.51 -4.67 11.63
CA TRP A 197 -5.17 -4.11 11.57
C TRP A 197 -4.54 -3.84 12.95
N ILE A 198 -5.34 -3.82 14.02
CA ILE A 198 -4.82 -3.80 15.40
C ILE A 198 -3.95 -5.05 15.65
N PHE A 199 -4.41 -6.23 15.20
CA PHE A 199 -3.63 -7.47 15.34
C PHE A 199 -2.38 -7.46 14.46
N SER A 200 -2.43 -6.84 13.27
CA SER A 200 -1.24 -6.64 12.44
C SER A 200 -0.19 -5.78 13.11
N MET A 201 -0.59 -4.68 13.75
CA MET A 201 0.36 -3.81 14.48
C MET A 201 0.95 -4.51 15.69
N ILE A 202 0.13 -5.24 16.46
CA ILE A 202 0.61 -6.06 17.58
C ILE A 202 1.59 -7.11 17.07
N GLY A 203 1.25 -7.82 16.00
CA GLY A 203 2.11 -8.87 15.44
C GLY A 203 3.41 -8.31 14.87
N ALA A 204 3.39 -7.16 14.22
CA ALA A 204 4.60 -6.47 13.76
C ALA A 204 5.51 -6.05 14.93
N VAL A 205 4.95 -5.57 16.05
CA VAL A 205 5.69 -5.28 17.29
C VAL A 205 6.27 -6.55 17.90
N MET A 206 5.53 -7.67 17.87
CA MET A 206 6.04 -8.96 18.34
C MET A 206 7.23 -9.46 17.51
N LEU A 207 7.22 -9.22 16.20
CA LEU A 207 8.34 -9.55 15.33
C LEU A 207 9.62 -8.80 15.73
N LEU A 208 9.54 -7.59 16.29
CA LEU A 208 10.72 -6.88 16.78
C LEU A 208 11.48 -7.64 17.89
N ARG A 209 10.81 -8.58 18.55
CA ARG A 209 11.38 -9.46 19.58
C ARG A 209 11.63 -10.89 19.07
N SER A 210 11.51 -11.12 17.76
CA SER A 210 11.80 -12.41 17.14
C SER A 210 13.28 -12.77 17.32
N PRO A 211 13.62 -14.02 17.68
CA PRO A 211 15.00 -14.50 17.67
C PRO A 211 15.55 -14.59 16.24
N ASP A 212 14.69 -14.76 15.23
CA ASP A 212 15.09 -14.69 13.83
C ASP A 212 15.22 -13.23 13.39
N ARG A 213 16.47 -12.82 13.10
CA ARG A 213 16.82 -11.48 12.64
C ARG A 213 16.11 -11.08 11.34
N LYS A 214 15.82 -12.02 10.43
CA LYS A 214 15.10 -11.74 9.17
C LYS A 214 13.67 -11.29 9.47
N LEU A 215 13.00 -12.01 10.38
CA LEU A 215 11.66 -11.67 10.83
C LEU A 215 11.64 -10.38 11.65
N GLN A 216 12.68 -10.13 12.46
CA GLN A 216 12.85 -8.87 13.18
C GLN A 216 12.94 -7.66 12.25
N LEU A 217 13.78 -7.76 11.22
CA LEU A 217 13.91 -6.72 10.19
C LEU A 217 12.61 -6.55 9.39
N PHE A 218 11.88 -7.64 9.11
CA PHE A 218 10.57 -7.57 8.48
C PHE A 218 9.57 -6.78 9.33
N GLY A 219 9.47 -7.07 10.64
CA GLY A 219 8.63 -6.29 11.56
C GLY A 219 9.00 -4.80 11.60
N LEU A 220 10.30 -4.49 11.66
CA LEU A 220 10.81 -3.13 11.61
C LEU A 220 10.44 -2.42 10.30
N MET A 221 10.58 -3.10 9.16
CA MET A 221 10.20 -2.58 7.85
C MET A 221 8.70 -2.27 7.79
N VAL A 222 7.82 -3.18 8.23
CA VAL A 222 6.36 -2.95 8.19
C VAL A 222 5.96 -1.76 9.07
N LEU A 223 6.48 -1.67 10.30
CA LEU A 223 6.20 -0.53 11.20
C LEU A 223 6.79 0.77 10.65
N GLY A 224 8.03 0.74 10.18
CA GLY A 224 8.73 1.89 9.61
C GLY A 224 8.02 2.44 8.38
N LEU A 225 7.61 1.57 7.44
CA LEU A 225 6.84 1.97 6.26
C LEU A 225 5.47 2.52 6.65
N THR A 226 4.75 1.87 7.57
CA THR A 226 3.45 2.36 8.03
C THR A 226 3.57 3.76 8.63
N ALA A 227 4.55 3.97 9.53
CA ALA A 227 4.80 5.27 10.15
C ALA A 227 5.25 6.32 9.13
N LEU A 228 6.17 5.95 8.22
CA LEU A 228 6.66 6.84 7.17
C LEU A 228 5.53 7.35 6.29
N ILE A 229 4.64 6.47 5.85
CA ILE A 229 3.53 6.81 4.96
C ILE A 229 2.49 7.67 5.67
N LEU A 230 2.13 7.33 6.91
CA LEU A 230 1.23 8.17 7.69
C LEU A 230 1.84 9.56 7.94
N ALA A 231 3.11 9.63 8.35
CA ALA A 231 3.81 10.90 8.56
C ALA A 231 3.89 11.73 7.27
N PHE A 232 4.20 11.09 6.14
CA PHE A 232 4.23 11.75 4.83
C PHE A 232 2.89 12.43 4.52
N TYR A 233 1.77 11.72 4.68
CA TYR A 233 0.44 12.30 4.41
C TYR A 233 0.01 13.35 5.43
N ILE A 234 0.34 13.19 6.71
CA ILE A 234 0.06 14.18 7.76
C ILE A 234 0.80 15.51 7.49
N MET A 235 2.01 15.43 6.97
CA MET A 235 2.87 16.59 6.71
C MET A 235 2.61 17.29 5.38
N ARG A 236 1.68 16.78 4.56
CA ARG A 236 1.35 17.40 3.27
C ARG A 236 0.79 18.83 3.43
N PRO A 237 0.93 19.68 2.40
CA PRO A 237 0.26 20.97 2.33
C PRO A 237 -1.27 20.85 2.46
N LEU A 238 -1.94 21.97 2.76
CA LEU A 238 -3.39 22.01 3.00
C LEU A 238 -4.20 21.26 1.94
N GLY A 239 -4.05 21.62 0.66
CA GLY A 239 -4.85 21.04 -0.42
C GLY A 239 -4.67 19.53 -0.66
N ASP A 240 -3.65 18.91 -0.06
CA ASP A 240 -3.41 17.47 -0.14
C ASP A 240 -3.89 16.71 1.10
N ARG A 241 -4.36 17.40 2.14
CA ARG A 241 -4.88 16.80 3.37
C ARG A 241 -6.37 16.44 3.23
N ASN A 242 -6.68 15.63 2.22
CA ASN A 242 -8.06 15.28 1.84
C ASN A 242 -8.45 13.82 2.13
N TYR A 243 -7.69 13.10 2.96
CA TYR A 243 -7.98 11.72 3.39
C TYR A 243 -7.99 10.68 2.26
N GLY A 244 -7.37 10.99 1.12
CA GLY A 244 -7.50 10.18 -0.07
C GLY A 244 -8.62 10.64 -0.98
N GLY A 245 -9.21 11.82 -0.79
CA GLY A 245 -10.29 12.36 -1.62
C GLY A 245 -11.64 11.68 -1.37
N ASN A 246 -12.55 11.74 -2.35
CA ASN A 246 -13.85 11.08 -2.25
C ASN A 246 -13.72 9.56 -2.47
N THR A 247 -13.45 8.82 -1.40
CA THR A 247 -13.18 7.38 -1.41
C THR A 247 -13.60 6.72 -0.09
N CYS A 248 -13.88 5.44 -0.13
CA CYS A 248 -14.46 4.71 1.00
C CYS A 248 -13.46 4.28 2.08
N GLY A 249 -12.21 4.72 1.96
CA GLY A 249 -11.13 4.42 2.89
C GLY A 249 -9.84 5.10 2.45
N LEU A 250 -8.83 5.10 3.32
CA LEU A 250 -7.54 5.75 3.07
C LEU A 250 -6.72 5.01 1.99
N ARG A 251 -7.09 5.22 0.72
CA ARG A 251 -6.62 4.45 -0.44
C ARG A 251 -5.11 4.46 -0.65
N TRP A 252 -4.46 5.53 -0.24
CA TRP A 252 -3.00 5.68 -0.30
C TRP A 252 -2.22 4.68 0.56
N THR A 253 -2.89 4.00 1.49
CA THR A 253 -2.28 2.96 2.33
C THR A 253 -2.57 1.54 1.81
N PHE A 254 -3.38 1.38 0.76
CA PHE A 254 -3.85 0.06 0.35
C PHE A 254 -2.73 -0.86 -0.16
N TRP A 255 -1.67 -0.31 -0.72
CA TRP A 255 -0.50 -1.09 -1.11
C TRP A 255 0.28 -1.67 0.10
N LEU A 256 0.05 -1.18 1.33
CA LEU A 256 0.61 -1.74 2.57
C LEU A 256 -0.17 -2.98 3.06
N ILE A 257 -1.39 -3.20 2.59
CA ILE A 257 -2.26 -4.29 3.05
C ILE A 257 -1.59 -5.68 3.01
N PRO A 258 -0.86 -6.07 1.95
CA PRO A 258 -0.16 -7.35 1.94
C PRO A 258 0.85 -7.52 3.08
N LEU A 259 1.51 -6.43 3.49
CA LEU A 259 2.48 -6.41 4.59
C LEU A 259 1.74 -6.54 5.94
N TRP A 260 0.64 -5.83 6.12
CA TRP A 260 -0.21 -5.94 7.31
C TRP A 260 -0.82 -7.33 7.46
N LEU A 261 -1.25 -7.95 6.36
CA LEU A 261 -1.76 -9.33 6.37
C LEU A 261 -0.69 -10.33 6.84
N CYS A 262 0.57 -10.18 6.41
CA CYS A 262 1.67 -11.05 6.86
C CYS A 262 2.01 -10.87 8.34
N THR A 263 1.81 -9.67 8.88
CA THR A 263 2.08 -9.39 10.30
C THR A 263 0.93 -9.74 11.23
N LEU A 264 -0.19 -10.27 10.72
CA LEU A 264 -1.25 -10.87 11.55
C LEU A 264 -0.76 -12.12 12.30
N PHE A 265 0.06 -12.95 11.65
CA PHE A 265 0.40 -14.30 12.14
C PHE A 265 0.94 -14.33 13.58
N PRO A 266 1.95 -13.52 13.97
CA PRO A 266 2.50 -13.60 15.32
C PRO A 266 1.45 -13.33 16.41
N ALA A 267 0.54 -12.38 16.18
CA ALA A 267 -0.51 -12.06 17.13
C ALA A 267 -1.58 -13.15 17.19
N LEU A 268 -2.04 -13.63 16.03
CA LEU A 268 -3.08 -14.66 15.94
C LEU A 268 -2.61 -16.01 16.51
N GLU A 269 -1.40 -16.44 16.19
CA GLU A 269 -0.81 -17.67 16.72
C GLU A 269 -0.66 -17.61 18.25
N LYS A 270 -0.34 -16.44 18.81
CA LYS A 270 -0.18 -16.28 20.26
C LYS A 270 -1.49 -16.36 21.05
N ILE A 271 -2.62 -16.08 20.40
CA ILE A 271 -3.94 -16.07 21.01
C ILE A 271 -4.80 -17.27 20.57
N GLU A 272 -4.27 -18.18 19.76
CA GLU A 272 -5.02 -19.29 19.17
C GLU A 272 -5.71 -20.18 20.22
N ASP A 273 -5.01 -20.45 21.32
CA ASP A 273 -5.50 -21.23 22.47
C ASP A 273 -6.27 -20.38 23.51
N ARG A 274 -6.48 -19.08 23.24
CA ARG A 274 -7.15 -18.16 24.16
C ARG A 274 -8.54 -17.82 23.61
N PRO A 275 -9.61 -18.51 24.03
CA PRO A 275 -10.91 -18.46 23.35
C PRO A 275 -11.52 -17.05 23.32
N MET A 276 -11.36 -16.25 24.38
CA MET A 276 -11.90 -14.88 24.40
C MET A 276 -11.16 -13.95 23.43
N LEU A 277 -9.83 -14.03 23.36
CA LEU A 277 -9.04 -13.21 22.45
C LEU A 277 -9.23 -13.65 20.99
N TRP A 278 -9.38 -14.96 20.75
CA TRP A 278 -9.73 -15.46 19.42
C TRP A 278 -11.12 -14.99 18.98
N ARG A 279 -12.13 -15.01 19.87
CA ARG A 279 -13.46 -14.44 19.60
C ARG A 279 -13.38 -12.95 19.29
N LEU A 280 -12.54 -12.21 20.01
CA LEU A 280 -12.29 -10.80 19.69
C LEU A 280 -11.68 -10.62 18.29
N ALA A 281 -10.69 -11.44 17.91
CA ALA A 281 -10.12 -11.41 16.56
C ALA A 281 -11.16 -11.70 15.48
N LEU A 282 -12.04 -12.69 15.70
CA LEU A 282 -13.17 -12.99 14.81
C LEU A 282 -14.18 -11.84 14.74
N LEU A 283 -14.45 -11.16 15.86
CA LEU A 283 -15.32 -9.99 15.89
C LEU A 283 -14.73 -8.82 15.08
N CYS A 284 -13.42 -8.56 15.25
CA CYS A 284 -12.72 -7.56 14.45
C CYS A 284 -12.75 -7.92 12.96
N LEU A 285 -12.60 -9.19 12.61
CA LEU A 285 -12.72 -9.68 11.23
C LEU A 285 -14.12 -9.46 10.66
N ALA A 286 -15.15 -9.85 11.41
CA ALA A 286 -16.54 -9.66 11.00
C ALA A 286 -16.88 -8.18 10.81
N PHE A 287 -16.48 -7.31 11.75
CA PHE A 287 -16.71 -5.88 11.63
C PHE A 287 -15.96 -5.26 10.45
N SER A 288 -14.71 -5.68 10.24
CA SER A 288 -13.93 -5.27 9.06
C SER A 288 -14.63 -5.68 7.76
N ALA A 289 -15.18 -6.90 7.70
CA ALA A 289 -15.92 -7.38 6.53
C ALA A 289 -17.21 -6.57 6.27
N LEU A 290 -17.96 -6.24 7.33
CA LEU A 290 -19.13 -5.37 7.23
C LEU A 290 -18.74 -3.97 6.73
N SER A 291 -17.68 -3.39 7.29
CA SER A 291 -17.20 -2.06 6.90
C SER A 291 -16.79 -1.98 5.43
N VAL A 292 -16.04 -2.96 4.91
CA VAL A 292 -15.58 -2.95 3.50
C VAL A 292 -16.68 -3.31 2.50
N SER A 293 -17.76 -3.98 2.94
CA SER A 293 -18.92 -4.28 2.11
C SER A 293 -19.89 -3.11 1.94
N TYR A 294 -19.84 -2.10 2.81
CA TYR A 294 -20.67 -0.90 2.68
C TYR A 294 -20.54 -0.21 1.30
N PRO A 295 -19.33 0.07 0.79
CA PRO A 295 -19.12 0.69 -0.52
C PRO A 295 -19.04 -0.30 -1.71
N ILE A 296 -19.54 -1.54 -1.59
CA ILE A 296 -19.24 -2.63 -2.55
C ILE A 296 -19.54 -2.31 -4.02
N TRP A 297 -20.51 -1.44 -4.30
CA TRP A 297 -20.91 -1.05 -5.66
C TRP A 297 -20.16 0.16 -6.20
N ASN A 298 -19.59 0.98 -5.32
CA ASN A 298 -18.86 2.18 -5.72
C ASN A 298 -17.80 2.54 -4.65
N PRO A 299 -16.51 2.26 -4.89
CA PRO A 299 -15.44 2.64 -3.97
C PRO A 299 -15.21 4.15 -3.86
N TRP A 300 -15.72 4.94 -4.81
CA TRP A 300 -15.57 6.41 -4.88
C TRP A 300 -16.71 7.14 -4.15
N THR A 301 -16.95 6.72 -2.91
CA THR A 301 -17.95 7.29 -2.00
C THR A 301 -17.36 7.38 -0.60
N HIS A 302 -17.86 8.26 0.26
CA HIS A 302 -17.39 8.34 1.63
C HIS A 302 -17.67 7.06 2.44
N PRO A 303 -16.79 6.70 3.40
CA PRO A 303 -17.02 5.57 4.28
C PRO A 303 -18.27 5.80 5.14
N TRP A 304 -18.89 4.72 5.59
CA TRP A 304 -20.08 4.77 6.46
C TRP A 304 -19.88 5.67 7.69
N LEU A 305 -18.69 5.65 8.29
CA LEU A 305 -18.36 6.43 9.48
C LEU A 305 -18.28 7.95 9.21
N PHE A 306 -18.12 8.37 7.95
CA PHE A 306 -18.17 9.79 7.58
C PHE A 306 -19.62 10.32 7.52
N ASN A 307 -20.59 9.42 7.36
CA ASN A 307 -22.00 9.77 7.23
C ASN A 307 -22.77 9.71 8.57
N LEU A 308 -22.07 9.48 9.69
CA LEU A 308 -22.62 9.54 11.05
C LEU A 308 -22.44 10.94 11.64
#